data_AF-A0A5P2QT42-F1
#
_entry.id   AF-A0A5P2QT42-F1
#
_cell.length_a   1.000
_cell.length_b   1.000
_cell.length_c   1.000
_cell.angle_alpha   90.00
_cell.angle_beta   90.00
_cell.angle_gamma   90.00
#
_symmetry.space_group_name_H-M   'P 1'
#
loop_
_entity.id
_entity.type
_entity.pdbx_description
1 polymer ?
#
loop_
_entity_poly.entity_id
_entity_poly.type
_entity_poly.pdbx_seq_one_letter_code
_entity_poly.pdbx_strand_id
1 'polypeptide(L)'
;MTAAYKQFAADRARQERARLDALLRRATPVEGCGPAIPVAPARGPQVSVTPHVVMPDPSSKTGYKVECTGWRGFKAARAVDIFDDLERRAASRKDKAGKPAPAPAPFTKGQVNAARLYRDLVERHNAGGMRCASLEARRGCGPSAGGEFMDAFIAEGDAIAWMRRQIGGGVALAVRRVRPSKRGKAEARNIPDRVLVDAVCLDGLSFGQVLERHGWAKDGKNAKRLIVALAAALDRMQGR
;
A
#
# COMPACT_ATOMS: atom_id res chain seq x y z
N MET A 1 -49.59 -11.84 10.31
CA MET A 1 -48.13 -11.57 10.21
C MET A 1 -47.49 -11.93 11.56
N THR A 2 -46.69 -12.98 11.62
CA THR A 2 -46.20 -13.60 12.88
C THR A 2 -45.08 -12.78 13.55
N ALA A 3 -44.88 -12.94 14.86
CA ALA A 3 -43.81 -12.27 15.62
C ALA A 3 -42.41 -12.59 15.07
N ALA A 4 -42.19 -13.83 14.61
CA ALA A 4 -40.97 -14.27 13.95
C ALA A 4 -40.67 -13.50 12.64
N TYR A 5 -41.70 -13.20 11.84
CA TYR A 5 -41.54 -12.40 10.63
C TYR A 5 -41.13 -10.95 10.93
N LYS A 6 -41.70 -10.34 11.99
CA LYS A 6 -41.31 -8.99 12.44
C LYS A 6 -39.85 -8.94 12.92
N GLN A 7 -39.39 -9.97 13.63
CA GLN A 7 -37.99 -10.08 14.06
C GLN A 7 -37.04 -10.25 12.86
N PHE A 8 -37.36 -11.15 11.93
CA PHE A 8 -36.57 -11.34 10.71
C PHE A 8 -36.48 -10.05 9.87
N ALA A 9 -37.58 -9.33 9.71
CA ALA A 9 -37.60 -8.04 9.00
C ALA A 9 -36.74 -6.99 9.71
N ALA A 10 -36.79 -6.93 11.05
CA ALA A 10 -35.97 -6.02 11.84
C ALA A 10 -34.47 -6.38 11.76
N ASP A 11 -34.11 -7.66 11.78
CA ASP A 11 -32.73 -8.13 11.60
C ASP A 11 -32.19 -7.77 10.22
N ARG A 12 -32.98 -8.00 9.17
CA ARG A 12 -32.62 -7.60 7.80
C ARG A 12 -32.41 -6.09 7.70
N ALA A 13 -33.30 -5.29 8.29
CA ALA A 13 -33.16 -3.83 8.30
C ALA A 13 -31.90 -3.37 9.06
N ARG A 14 -31.57 -4.00 10.19
CA ARG A 14 -30.32 -3.74 10.93
C ARG A 14 -29.08 -4.08 10.13
N GLN A 15 -29.07 -5.25 9.48
CA GLN A 15 -27.95 -5.68 8.64
C GLN A 15 -27.75 -4.75 7.45
N GLU A 16 -28.84 -4.36 6.78
CA GLU A 16 -28.76 -3.45 5.64
C GLU A 16 -28.29 -2.06 6.07
N ARG A 17 -28.77 -1.55 7.21
CA ARG A 17 -28.27 -0.28 7.77
C ARG A 17 -26.79 -0.34 8.10
N ALA A 18 -26.33 -1.41 8.73
CA ALA A 18 -24.90 -1.61 9.01
C ALA A 18 -24.06 -1.68 7.73
N ARG A 19 -24.58 -2.30 6.67
CA ARG A 19 -23.94 -2.36 5.36
C ARG A 19 -23.86 -0.98 4.70
N LEU A 20 -24.95 -0.21 4.70
CA LEU A 20 -25.00 1.14 4.15
C LEU A 20 -24.08 2.08 4.92
N ASP A 21 -24.07 2.02 6.25
CA ASP A 21 -23.17 2.80 7.09
C ASP A 21 -21.70 2.45 6.81
N ALA A 22 -21.38 1.17 6.60
CA ALA A 22 -20.03 0.75 6.23
C ALA A 22 -19.62 1.26 4.84
N LEU A 23 -20.55 1.32 3.88
CA LEU A 23 -20.32 1.87 2.54
C LEU A 23 -20.11 3.38 2.61
N LEU A 24 -20.99 4.11 3.30
CA LEU A 24 -20.88 5.55 3.48
C LEU A 24 -19.59 5.94 4.20
N ARG A 25 -19.19 5.21 5.26
CA ARG A 25 -17.90 5.44 5.94
C ARG A 25 -16.69 5.29 5.01
N ARG A 26 -16.74 4.40 4.02
CA ARG A 26 -15.67 4.23 3.02
C ARG A 26 -15.73 5.28 1.92
N ALA A 27 -16.91 5.82 1.65
CA ALA A 27 -17.11 6.85 0.64
C ALA A 27 -16.74 8.26 1.14
N THR A 28 -16.92 8.50 2.44
CA THR A 28 -16.63 9.77 3.09
C THR A 28 -15.12 9.95 3.32
N PRO A 29 -14.55 11.14 3.03
CA PRO A 29 -13.16 11.44 3.32
C PRO A 29 -12.83 11.28 4.81
N VAL A 30 -11.60 10.87 5.10
CA VAL A 30 -11.12 10.75 6.49
C VAL A 30 -11.08 12.11 7.17
N GLU A 31 -11.35 12.11 8.48
CA GLU A 31 -11.34 13.30 9.30
C GLU A 31 -10.05 14.13 9.16
N GLY A 32 -10.20 15.45 9.15
CA GLY A 32 -9.10 16.41 8.96
C GLY A 32 -8.68 16.60 7.50
N CYS A 33 -9.27 15.88 6.54
CA CYS A 33 -9.09 16.17 5.13
C CYS A 33 -9.92 17.39 4.68
N GLY A 34 -9.51 18.03 3.58
CA GLY A 34 -10.14 19.27 3.11
C GLY A 34 -11.61 19.11 2.71
N PRO A 35 -12.45 20.15 2.90
CA PRO A 35 -13.90 20.09 2.63
C PRO A 35 -14.23 19.96 1.14
N ALA A 36 -13.28 20.24 0.25
CA ALA A 36 -13.45 20.14 -1.19
C ALA A 36 -13.38 18.69 -1.71
N ILE A 37 -13.02 17.71 -0.88
CA ILE A 37 -12.97 16.31 -1.30
C ILE A 37 -14.42 15.75 -1.29
N PRO A 38 -15.01 15.41 -2.44
CA PRO A 38 -16.39 14.94 -2.48
C PRO A 38 -16.54 13.52 -1.92
N VAL A 39 -17.70 13.19 -1.37
CA VAL A 39 -18.07 11.81 -1.05
C VAL A 39 -18.13 11.01 -2.35
N ALA A 40 -17.39 9.91 -2.43
CA ALA A 40 -17.32 9.09 -3.66
C ALA A 40 -17.48 7.60 -3.34
N PRO A 41 -18.48 6.90 -3.90
CA PRO A 41 -18.88 5.56 -3.47
C PRO A 41 -17.79 4.49 -3.67
N ALA A 42 -16.89 4.66 -4.64
CA ALA A 42 -15.82 3.71 -4.97
C ALA A 42 -14.43 4.13 -4.47
N ARG A 43 -14.35 5.12 -3.57
CA ARG A 43 -13.08 5.70 -3.07
C ARG A 43 -12.20 4.70 -2.30
N GLY A 44 -12.82 3.74 -1.63
CA GLY A 44 -12.12 2.75 -0.81
C GLY A 44 -11.57 3.32 0.51
N PRO A 45 -10.92 2.48 1.33
CA PRO A 45 -10.39 2.89 2.62
C PRO A 45 -9.23 3.90 2.47
N GLN A 46 -9.19 4.91 3.32
CA GLN A 46 -8.19 5.99 3.24
C GLN A 46 -7.48 6.24 4.59
N VAL A 47 -6.35 6.94 4.52
CA VAL A 47 -5.59 7.47 5.66
C VAL A 47 -5.35 8.96 5.42
N SER A 48 -5.49 9.77 6.48
CA SER A 48 -5.08 11.18 6.44
C SER A 48 -3.56 11.28 6.53
N VAL A 49 -2.93 11.97 5.59
CA VAL A 49 -1.50 12.22 5.54
C VAL A 49 -1.28 13.72 5.61
N THR A 50 -0.46 14.16 6.57
CA THR A 50 0.01 15.54 6.61
C THR A 50 1.25 15.66 5.72
N PRO A 51 1.21 16.45 4.63
CA PRO A 51 2.41 16.73 3.86
C PRO A 51 3.38 17.56 4.72
N HIS A 52 4.67 17.26 4.57
CA HIS A 52 5.74 17.98 5.25
C HIS A 52 6.67 18.58 4.21
N VAL A 53 7.12 19.81 4.43
CA VAL A 53 8.12 20.46 3.60
C VAL A 53 9.31 20.83 4.48
N VAL A 54 10.50 20.49 4.01
CA VAL A 54 11.75 20.94 4.63
C VAL A 54 12.03 22.33 4.10
N MET A 55 12.04 23.32 4.99
CA MET A 55 12.33 24.71 4.65
C MET A 55 13.64 25.15 5.29
N PRO A 56 14.44 25.98 4.62
CA PRO A 56 15.57 26.62 5.25
C PRO A 56 15.11 27.44 6.46
N ASP A 57 15.78 27.27 7.59
CA ASP A 57 15.58 28.06 8.79
C ASP A 57 16.94 28.41 9.40
N PRO A 58 17.39 29.68 9.26
CA PRO A 58 18.64 30.14 9.82
C PRO A 58 18.74 30.01 11.34
N SER A 59 17.60 29.88 12.04
CA SER A 59 17.54 29.74 13.49
C SER A 59 17.64 28.28 13.97
N SER A 60 17.52 27.31 13.07
CA SER A 60 17.68 25.89 13.38
C SER A 60 19.16 25.50 13.41
N LYS A 61 19.55 24.63 14.36
CA LYS A 61 20.92 24.07 14.42
C LYS A 61 21.34 23.35 13.14
N THR A 62 20.40 22.80 12.38
CA THR A 62 20.65 22.12 11.11
C THR A 62 20.49 23.03 9.90
N GLY A 63 20.10 24.30 10.10
CA GLY A 63 19.77 25.24 9.02
C GLY A 63 18.44 24.95 8.31
N TYR A 64 17.69 23.93 8.75
CA TYR A 64 16.42 23.52 8.17
C TYR A 64 15.39 23.22 9.25
N LYS A 65 14.12 23.50 8.95
CA LYS A 65 12.94 23.10 9.73
C LYS A 65 12.00 22.25 8.89
N VAL A 66 11.27 21.35 9.54
CA VAL A 66 10.20 20.58 8.90
C VAL A 66 8.88 21.23 9.29
N GLU A 67 8.15 21.77 8.30
CA GLU A 67 6.81 22.33 8.52
C GLU A 67 5.73 21.43 7.94
N CYS A 68 4.62 21.31 8.68
CA CYS A 68 3.40 20.63 8.23
C CYS A 68 2.63 21.54 7.26
N THR A 69 2.72 21.27 5.97
CA THR A 69 2.17 22.13 4.91
C THR A 69 0.84 21.60 4.35
N GLY A 70 -0.09 21.27 5.24
CA GLY A 70 -1.46 20.97 4.82
C GLY A 70 -2.10 22.20 4.16
N TRP A 71 -2.89 22.02 3.09
CA TRP A 71 -3.61 23.15 2.48
C TRP A 71 -4.53 23.77 3.53
N ARG A 72 -4.27 25.01 3.96
CA ARG A 72 -5.00 25.67 5.06
C ARG A 72 -5.12 24.81 6.33
N GLY A 73 -4.10 24.00 6.64
CA GLY A 73 -4.10 23.09 7.78
C GLY A 73 -4.83 21.76 7.55
N PHE A 74 -5.46 21.57 6.38
CA PHE A 74 -6.10 20.31 6.01
C PHE A 74 -5.08 19.26 5.57
N LYS A 75 -5.34 18.01 5.96
CA LYS A 75 -4.55 16.85 5.58
C LYS A 75 -4.93 16.35 4.19
N ALA A 76 -3.99 15.70 3.51
CA ALA A 76 -4.27 14.97 2.28
C ALA A 76 -4.91 13.61 2.60
N ALA A 77 -5.79 13.12 1.73
CA ALA A 77 -6.29 11.75 1.82
C ALA A 77 -5.45 10.84 0.90
N ARG A 78 -4.93 9.74 1.42
CA ARG A 78 -4.24 8.68 0.65
C ARG A 78 -4.99 7.37 0.78
N ALA A 79 -5.04 6.57 -0.29
CA ALA A 79 -5.57 5.20 -0.20
C ALA A 79 -4.76 4.36 0.82
N VAL A 80 -5.47 3.56 1.62
CA VAL A 80 -4.86 2.57 2.51
C VAL A 80 -4.18 1.52 1.65
N ASP A 81 -2.90 1.25 1.92
CA ASP A 81 -2.20 0.11 1.36
C ASP A 81 -2.11 -1.05 2.37
N ILE A 82 -1.55 -2.17 1.91
CA ILE A 82 -1.36 -3.36 2.75
C ILE A 82 -0.43 -3.09 3.95
N PHE A 83 0.52 -2.16 3.83
CA PHE A 83 1.43 -1.81 4.92
C PHE A 83 0.68 -1.05 6.03
N ASP A 84 -0.21 -0.12 5.67
CA ASP A 84 -1.08 0.58 6.61
C ASP A 84 -2.03 -0.41 7.33
N ASP A 85 -2.54 -1.41 6.61
CA ASP A 85 -3.38 -2.44 7.22
C ASP A 85 -2.62 -3.32 8.21
N LEU A 86 -1.39 -3.69 7.89
CA LEU A 86 -0.53 -4.46 8.78
C LEU A 86 -0.13 -3.67 10.03
N GLU A 87 0.19 -2.38 9.88
CA GLU A 87 0.48 -1.48 11.00
C GLU A 87 -0.73 -1.35 11.92
N ARG A 88 -1.91 -1.10 11.35
CA ARG A 88 -3.18 -1.05 12.12
C ARG A 88 -3.44 -2.37 12.86
N ARG A 89 -3.28 -3.51 12.19
CA ARG A 89 -3.47 -4.84 12.83
C ARG A 89 -2.46 -5.11 13.93
N ALA A 90 -1.22 -4.62 13.78
CA ALA A 90 -0.17 -4.77 14.78
C ALA A 90 -0.48 -3.90 16.02
N ALA A 91 -0.94 -2.65 15.80
CA ALA A 91 -1.37 -1.73 16.86
C ALA A 91 -2.62 -2.21 17.59
N SER A 92 -3.56 -2.85 16.89
CA SER A 92 -4.81 -3.37 17.47
C SER A 92 -4.66 -4.72 18.18
N ARG A 93 -3.43 -5.27 18.29
CA ARG A 93 -3.24 -6.55 18.98
C ARG A 93 -3.52 -6.41 20.46
N LYS A 94 -4.16 -7.45 21.00
CA LYS A 94 -4.41 -7.62 22.42
C LYS A 94 -3.63 -8.83 22.91
N ASP A 95 -3.18 -8.78 24.17
CA ASP A 95 -2.59 -9.94 24.83
C ASP A 95 -3.65 -11.03 25.09
N LYS A 96 -3.21 -12.16 25.65
CA LYS A 96 -4.11 -13.27 26.02
C LYS A 96 -5.14 -12.86 27.10
N ALA A 97 -4.88 -11.79 27.84
CA ALA A 97 -5.76 -11.23 28.86
C ALA A 97 -6.70 -10.13 28.31
N GLY A 98 -6.68 -9.89 26.99
CA GLY A 98 -7.51 -8.88 26.33
C GLY A 98 -7.03 -7.42 26.50
N LYS A 99 -5.86 -7.20 27.12
CA LYS A 99 -5.25 -5.88 27.27
C LYS A 99 -4.54 -5.45 25.98
N PRO A 100 -4.47 -4.15 25.67
CA PRO A 100 -3.73 -3.67 24.51
C PRO A 100 -2.26 -4.06 24.62
N ALA A 101 -1.76 -4.82 23.65
CA ALA A 101 -0.37 -5.21 23.55
C ALA A 101 0.09 -4.99 22.10
N PRO A 102 0.38 -3.72 21.74
CA PRO A 102 0.81 -3.37 20.39
C PRO A 102 2.05 -4.17 20.02
N ALA A 103 1.98 -4.90 18.91
CA ALA A 103 3.17 -5.55 18.35
C ALA A 103 3.92 -4.57 17.43
N PRO A 104 5.24 -4.72 17.28
CA PRO A 104 5.97 -3.96 16.28
C PRO A 104 5.41 -4.24 14.88
N ALA A 105 5.35 -3.21 14.05
CA ALA A 105 4.98 -3.35 12.65
C ALA A 105 5.94 -4.33 11.95
N PRO A 106 5.44 -5.16 11.01
CA PRO A 106 6.27 -6.18 10.36
C PRO A 106 7.33 -5.61 9.41
N PHE A 107 7.23 -4.33 9.03
CA PHE A 107 8.15 -3.66 8.12
C PHE A 107 8.66 -2.36 8.74
N THR A 108 9.90 -2.00 8.42
CA THR A 108 10.48 -0.72 8.81
C THR A 108 9.94 0.41 7.93
N LYS A 109 10.03 1.65 8.41
CA LYS A 109 9.66 2.83 7.62
C LYS A 109 10.43 2.93 6.29
N GLY A 110 11.71 2.53 6.29
CA GLY A 110 12.55 2.50 5.09
C GLY A 110 12.02 1.50 4.05
N GLN A 111 11.67 0.28 4.49
CA GLN A 111 11.08 -0.75 3.62
C GLN A 111 9.74 -0.29 3.03
N VAL A 112 8.87 0.30 3.85
CA VAL A 112 7.57 0.83 3.39
C VAL A 112 7.75 1.96 2.36
N ASN A 113 8.71 2.86 2.60
CA ASN A 113 9.03 3.92 1.65
C ASN A 113 9.58 3.37 0.33
N ALA A 114 10.46 2.36 0.37
CA ALA A 114 10.98 1.70 -0.83
C ALA A 114 9.86 1.02 -1.64
N ALA A 115 8.93 0.35 -0.96
CA ALA A 115 7.77 -0.28 -1.60
C ALA A 115 6.85 0.75 -2.28
N ARG A 116 6.55 1.86 -1.59
CA ARG A 116 5.71 2.94 -2.11
C ARG A 116 6.39 3.69 -3.26
N LEU A 117 7.67 4.02 -3.13
CA LEU A 117 8.46 4.60 -4.21
C LEU A 117 8.44 3.72 -5.46
N TYR A 118 8.67 2.41 -5.28
CA TYR A 118 8.63 1.45 -6.37
C TYR A 118 7.27 1.43 -7.08
N ARG A 119 6.18 1.38 -6.32
CA ARG A 119 4.81 1.46 -6.87
C ARG A 119 4.61 2.75 -7.64
N ASP A 120 4.90 3.89 -7.02
CA ASP A 120 4.64 5.20 -7.60
C ASP A 120 5.45 5.42 -8.90
N LEU A 121 6.71 4.94 -8.96
CA LEU A 121 7.52 4.96 -10.18
C LEU A 121 6.90 4.08 -11.28
N VAL A 122 6.51 2.84 -10.95
CA VAL A 122 5.94 1.92 -11.95
C VAL A 122 4.59 2.40 -12.46
N GLU A 123 3.72 2.89 -11.58
CA GLU A 123 2.41 3.42 -11.96
C GLU A 123 2.57 4.66 -12.85
N ARG A 124 3.44 5.60 -12.47
CA ARG A 124 3.73 6.81 -13.25
C ARG A 124 4.34 6.46 -14.60
N HIS A 125 5.36 5.60 -14.64
CA HIS A 125 6.00 5.18 -15.88
C HIS A 125 5.03 4.43 -16.81
N ASN A 126 4.15 3.58 -16.27
CA ASN A 126 3.13 2.89 -17.07
C ASN A 126 2.06 3.87 -17.59
N ALA A 127 1.75 4.93 -16.85
CA ALA A 127 0.83 5.99 -17.28
C ALA A 127 1.48 7.00 -18.25
N GLY A 128 2.80 7.17 -18.15
CA GLY A 128 3.59 8.23 -18.79
C GLY A 128 3.82 8.07 -20.29
N GLY A 129 3.30 7.03 -20.94
CA GLY A 129 3.41 6.83 -22.39
C GLY A 129 2.66 7.85 -23.26
N MET A 130 2.02 8.87 -22.68
CA MET A 130 1.25 9.88 -23.40
C MET A 130 1.71 11.30 -23.05
N ARG A 131 2.26 12.01 -24.05
CA ARG A 131 2.82 13.38 -24.02
C ARG A 131 1.88 14.47 -23.47
N CYS A 132 0.61 14.14 -23.19
CA CYS A 132 -0.42 15.07 -22.71
C CYS A 132 -1.12 14.64 -21.40
N ALA A 133 -0.70 13.55 -20.75
CA ALA A 133 -1.35 13.04 -19.54
C ALA A 133 -0.75 13.55 -18.22
N SER A 134 0.44 14.16 -18.23
CA SER A 134 1.03 14.73 -17.01
C SER A 134 0.70 16.22 -16.86
N LEU A 135 0.06 16.58 -15.73
CA LEU A 135 -0.11 17.96 -15.28
C LEU A 135 1.22 18.62 -14.88
N GLU A 136 2.28 17.84 -14.67
CA GLU A 136 3.63 18.34 -14.34
C GLU A 136 4.32 18.91 -15.60
N ALA A 137 3.99 18.40 -16.80
CA ALA A 137 4.45 18.97 -18.07
C ALA A 137 3.84 20.35 -18.38
N ARG A 138 2.87 20.82 -17.57
CA ARG A 138 2.13 22.07 -17.82
C ARG A 138 2.58 23.24 -16.93
N ARG A 139 3.57 23.06 -16.06
CA ARG A 139 4.00 24.12 -15.12
C ARG A 139 5.51 24.39 -15.19
N GLY A 140 5.94 25.12 -16.23
CA GLY A 140 7.25 25.79 -16.25
C GLY A 140 7.78 26.19 -17.64
N CYS A 141 7.58 27.45 -18.02
CA CYS A 141 8.37 28.31 -18.94
C CYS A 141 8.98 27.76 -20.26
N GLY A 142 8.54 28.35 -21.38
CA GLY A 142 9.40 28.71 -22.52
C GLY A 142 9.38 27.78 -23.74
N PRO A 143 9.42 28.31 -24.98
CA PRO A 143 9.44 27.52 -26.21
C PRO A 143 10.88 27.05 -26.51
N SER A 144 11.46 26.19 -25.67
CA SER A 144 12.73 25.53 -25.98
C SER A 144 13.03 24.42 -24.98
N ALA A 145 12.69 23.17 -25.34
CA ALA A 145 13.41 21.93 -25.00
C ALA A 145 12.43 20.75 -25.03
N GLY A 146 12.19 20.18 -26.22
CA GLY A 146 11.41 18.96 -26.38
C GLY A 146 12.09 17.67 -25.86
N GLY A 147 13.11 17.78 -24.99
CA GLY A 147 13.94 16.68 -24.50
C GLY A 147 13.75 16.31 -23.02
N GLU A 148 13.40 17.27 -22.15
CA GLU A 148 13.40 17.05 -20.68
C GLU A 148 12.43 15.97 -20.22
N PHE A 149 11.29 15.84 -20.90
CA PHE A 149 10.31 14.79 -20.59
C PHE A 149 10.82 13.38 -20.95
N MET A 150 11.44 13.23 -22.13
CA MET A 150 11.93 11.93 -22.58
C MET A 150 13.10 11.48 -21.69
N ASP A 151 13.98 12.40 -21.31
CA ASP A 151 15.09 12.12 -20.40
C ASP A 151 14.58 11.73 -19.00
N ALA A 152 13.58 12.43 -18.47
CA ALA A 152 12.95 12.08 -17.19
C ALA A 152 12.26 10.70 -17.24
N PHE A 153 11.56 10.38 -18.34
CA PHE A 153 10.92 9.09 -18.54
C PHE A 153 11.94 7.95 -18.61
N ILE A 154 13.04 8.13 -19.35
CA ILE A 154 14.14 7.17 -19.42
C ILE A 154 14.78 6.97 -18.05
N ALA A 155 15.08 8.06 -17.33
CA ALA A 155 15.67 7.99 -16.00
C ALA A 155 14.76 7.25 -15.00
N GLU A 156 13.45 7.44 -15.08
CA GLU A 156 12.46 6.69 -14.29
C GLU A 156 12.45 5.20 -14.67
N GLY A 157 12.49 4.87 -15.96
CA GLY A 157 12.63 3.50 -16.45
C GLY A 157 13.90 2.81 -15.95
N ASP A 158 15.02 3.53 -15.94
CA ASP A 158 16.30 3.05 -15.42
C ASP A 158 16.26 2.81 -13.91
N ALA A 159 15.59 3.70 -13.16
CA ALA A 159 15.37 3.53 -11.73
C ALA A 159 14.52 2.27 -11.44
N ILE A 160 13.45 2.04 -12.21
CA ILE A 160 12.62 0.83 -12.11
C ILE A 160 13.48 -0.41 -12.42
N ALA A 161 14.25 -0.37 -13.50
CA ALA A 161 15.11 -1.49 -13.88
C ALA A 161 16.16 -1.78 -12.80
N TRP A 162 16.74 -0.73 -12.21
CA TRP A 162 17.68 -0.86 -11.10
C TRP A 162 17.02 -1.50 -9.88
N MET A 163 15.86 -1.02 -9.43
CA MET A 163 15.14 -1.62 -8.29
C MET A 163 14.79 -3.09 -8.56
N ARG A 164 14.36 -3.42 -9.78
CA ARG A 164 14.06 -4.80 -10.19
C ARG A 164 15.30 -5.69 -10.16
N ARG A 165 16.47 -5.19 -10.57
CA ARG A 165 17.74 -5.91 -10.46
C ARG A 165 18.13 -6.18 -9.00
N GLN A 166 17.94 -5.20 -8.11
CA GLN A 166 18.25 -5.36 -6.68
C GLN A 166 17.38 -6.43 -5.99
N ILE A 167 16.13 -6.60 -6.40
CA ILE A 167 15.29 -7.70 -5.89
C ILE A 167 15.97 -9.05 -6.16
N GLY A 168 16.60 -9.22 -7.31
CA GLY A 168 17.32 -10.44 -7.70
C GLY A 168 16.40 -11.61 -8.04
N GLY A 169 17.02 -12.76 -8.33
CA GLY A 169 16.35 -14.01 -8.73
C GLY A 169 15.90 -14.91 -7.57
N GLY A 170 15.77 -14.37 -6.37
CA GLY A 170 15.40 -15.13 -5.17
C GLY A 170 13.99 -15.73 -5.24
N VAL A 171 13.74 -16.74 -4.39
CA VAL A 171 12.43 -17.40 -4.28
C VAL A 171 11.91 -17.29 -2.85
N ALA A 172 10.95 -16.39 -2.65
CA ALA A 172 10.27 -16.16 -1.38
C ALA A 172 9.63 -17.43 -0.81
N LEU A 173 9.02 -18.23 -1.68
CA LEU A 173 8.42 -19.51 -1.29
C LEU A 173 8.64 -20.58 -2.36
N ALA A 174 9.59 -21.48 -2.09
CA ALA A 174 9.87 -22.62 -2.95
C ALA A 174 9.03 -23.86 -2.59
N VAL A 175 8.57 -24.56 -3.61
CA VAL A 175 7.96 -25.89 -3.55
C VAL A 175 9.06 -26.89 -3.24
N ARG A 176 9.28 -27.15 -1.95
CA ARG A 176 10.07 -28.31 -1.49
C ARG A 176 9.17 -29.53 -1.36
N ARG A 177 9.73 -30.72 -1.08
CA ARG A 177 8.98 -31.95 -0.76
C ARG A 177 8.24 -31.78 0.58
N VAL A 178 7.21 -30.93 0.59
CA VAL A 178 6.35 -30.60 1.72
C VAL A 178 5.11 -31.49 1.64
N ARG A 179 4.66 -32.05 2.76
CA ARG A 179 3.44 -32.87 2.85
C ARG A 179 2.26 -32.15 2.16
N PRO A 180 1.45 -32.82 1.32
CA PRO A 180 0.39 -32.19 0.52
C PRO A 180 -0.55 -31.28 1.34
N SER A 181 -0.92 -31.68 2.56
CA SER A 181 -1.77 -30.88 3.45
C SER A 181 -1.18 -29.54 3.90
N LYS A 182 0.15 -29.38 3.91
CA LYS A 182 0.85 -28.11 4.20
C LYS A 182 1.21 -27.32 2.94
N ARG A 183 1.22 -28.00 1.78
CA ARG A 183 1.55 -27.40 0.48
C ARG A 183 0.36 -26.64 -0.09
N GLY A 184 -0.86 -27.15 0.10
CA GLY A 184 -2.04 -26.68 -0.60
C GLY A 184 -2.37 -27.60 -1.76
N LYS A 185 -2.83 -27.04 -2.89
CA LYS A 185 -3.25 -27.83 -4.06
C LYS A 185 -2.04 -28.49 -4.73
N ALA A 186 -2.27 -29.54 -5.52
CA ALA A 186 -1.23 -30.23 -6.30
C ALA A 186 -0.44 -29.27 -7.22
N GLU A 187 -1.06 -28.16 -7.60
CA GLU A 187 -0.55 -27.12 -8.50
C GLU A 187 0.27 -26.03 -7.79
N ALA A 188 0.62 -26.16 -6.52
CA ALA A 188 1.40 -25.14 -5.81
C ALA A 188 2.71 -24.82 -6.55
N ARG A 189 2.95 -23.53 -6.83
CA ARG A 189 4.11 -23.06 -7.61
C ARG A 189 5.09 -22.27 -6.74
N ASN A 190 6.34 -22.18 -7.20
CA ASN A 190 7.31 -21.29 -6.59
C ASN A 190 6.81 -19.84 -6.68
N ILE A 191 7.05 -19.07 -5.62
CA ILE A 191 6.78 -17.63 -5.58
C ILE A 191 8.15 -16.93 -5.63
N PRO A 192 8.58 -16.41 -6.80
CA PRO A 192 9.80 -15.64 -6.89
C PRO A 192 9.65 -14.28 -6.20
N ASP A 193 10.74 -13.73 -5.68
CA ASP A 193 10.74 -12.47 -4.91
C ASP A 193 10.13 -11.32 -5.72
N ARG A 194 10.46 -11.25 -7.01
CA ARG A 194 9.92 -10.26 -7.94
C ARG A 194 8.39 -10.29 -8.01
N VAL A 195 7.81 -11.48 -8.13
CA VAL A 195 6.35 -11.65 -8.21
C VAL A 195 5.70 -11.34 -6.87
N LEU A 196 6.34 -11.68 -5.75
CA LEU A 196 5.85 -11.29 -4.43
C LEU A 196 5.82 -9.76 -4.28
N VAL A 197 6.91 -9.08 -4.66
CA VAL A 197 6.99 -7.60 -4.60
C VAL A 197 5.90 -6.98 -5.47
N ASP A 198 5.72 -7.45 -6.71
CA ASP A 198 4.70 -6.91 -7.62
C ASP A 198 3.28 -7.16 -7.11
N ALA A 199 2.98 -8.38 -6.68
CA ALA A 199 1.66 -8.73 -6.19
C ALA A 199 1.26 -7.89 -4.96
N VAL A 200 2.22 -7.54 -4.10
CA VAL A 200 1.95 -6.77 -2.88
C VAL A 200 1.98 -5.27 -3.14
N CYS A 201 2.98 -4.77 -3.88
CA CYS A 201 3.21 -3.34 -4.05
C CYS A 201 2.39 -2.73 -5.19
N LEU A 202 2.18 -3.49 -6.28
CA LEU A 202 1.43 -3.01 -7.47
C LEU A 202 -0.01 -3.49 -7.44
N ASP A 203 -0.24 -4.79 -7.24
CA ASP A 203 -1.61 -5.35 -7.26
C ASP A 203 -2.36 -5.15 -5.92
N GLY A 204 -1.67 -4.67 -4.86
CA GLY A 204 -2.26 -4.46 -3.54
C GLY A 204 -2.76 -5.74 -2.85
N LEU A 205 -2.27 -6.91 -3.25
CA LEU A 205 -2.72 -8.19 -2.72
C LEU A 205 -2.19 -8.43 -1.30
N SER A 206 -3.07 -8.97 -0.44
CA SER A 206 -2.66 -9.50 0.86
C SER A 206 -1.85 -10.79 0.71
N PHE A 207 -1.00 -11.12 1.69
CA PHE A 207 -0.25 -12.38 1.68
C PHE A 207 -1.12 -13.63 1.53
N GLY A 208 -2.35 -13.61 2.07
CA GLY A 208 -3.31 -14.71 1.89
C GLY A 208 -3.77 -14.85 0.45
N GLN A 209 -4.00 -13.75 -0.26
CA GLN A 209 -4.34 -13.73 -1.68
C GLN A 209 -3.14 -14.15 -2.55
N VAL A 210 -1.93 -13.73 -2.21
CA VAL A 210 -0.71 -14.18 -2.89
C VAL A 210 -0.53 -15.70 -2.76
N LEU A 211 -0.69 -16.25 -1.55
CA LEU A 211 -0.62 -17.70 -1.35
C LEU A 211 -1.67 -18.44 -2.19
N GLU A 212 -2.92 -17.98 -2.14
CA GLU A 212 -4.02 -18.58 -2.90
C GLU A 212 -3.81 -18.53 -4.41
N ARG A 213 -3.35 -17.38 -4.94
CA ARG A 213 -3.02 -17.18 -6.37
C ARG A 213 -1.95 -18.17 -6.84
N HIS A 214 -1.05 -18.58 -5.96
CA HIS A 214 0.03 -19.53 -6.26
C HIS A 214 -0.27 -20.97 -5.81
N GLY A 215 -1.52 -21.26 -5.43
CA GLY A 215 -1.98 -22.61 -5.06
C GLY A 215 -1.61 -23.08 -3.65
N TRP A 216 -1.06 -22.18 -2.82
CA TRP A 216 -0.68 -22.47 -1.44
C TRP A 216 -1.86 -22.31 -0.46
N ALA A 217 -1.84 -23.10 0.60
CA ALA A 217 -2.78 -22.94 1.70
C ALA A 217 -2.55 -21.61 2.45
N LYS A 218 -3.64 -20.98 2.92
CA LYS A 218 -3.65 -19.78 3.78
C LYS A 218 -3.18 -20.12 5.21
N ASP A 219 -1.91 -20.49 5.34
CA ASP A 219 -1.26 -20.80 6.60
C ASP A 219 -0.48 -19.57 7.11
N GLY A 220 -0.64 -19.26 8.41
CA GLY A 220 0.10 -18.19 9.08
C GLY A 220 1.61 -18.40 9.04
N LYS A 221 2.10 -19.65 8.97
CA LYS A 221 3.54 -19.93 8.79
C LYS A 221 4.03 -19.50 7.41
N ASN A 222 3.27 -19.79 6.36
CA ASN A 222 3.59 -19.37 5.00
C ASN A 222 3.52 -17.84 4.87
N ALA A 223 2.52 -17.21 5.49
CA ALA A 223 2.42 -15.75 5.53
C ALA A 223 3.66 -15.11 6.21
N LYS A 224 4.13 -15.66 7.33
CA LYS A 224 5.38 -15.20 7.99
C LYS A 224 6.60 -15.32 7.08
N ARG A 225 6.71 -16.42 6.32
CA ARG A 225 7.80 -16.60 5.35
C ARG A 225 7.75 -15.55 4.23
N LEU A 226 6.56 -15.23 3.71
CA LEU A 226 6.39 -14.16 2.74
C LEU A 226 6.74 -12.78 3.32
N ILE A 227 6.38 -12.50 4.58
CA ILE A 227 6.76 -11.25 5.25
C ILE A 227 8.28 -11.10 5.32
N VAL A 228 8.99 -12.15 5.77
CA VAL A 228 10.46 -12.14 5.87
C VAL A 228 11.11 -11.98 4.49
N ALA A 229 10.61 -12.71 3.49
CA ALA A 229 11.13 -12.62 2.12
C ALA A 229 10.90 -11.23 1.51
N LEU A 230 9.71 -10.65 1.71
CA LEU A 230 9.40 -9.30 1.26
C LEU A 230 10.29 -8.26 1.96
N ALA A 231 10.50 -8.38 3.27
CA ALA A 231 11.38 -7.47 4.01
C ALA A 231 12.80 -7.50 3.44
N ALA A 232 13.35 -8.70 3.21
CA ALA A 232 14.67 -8.86 2.60
C ALA A 232 14.75 -8.30 1.18
N ALA A 233 13.69 -8.45 0.36
CA ALA A 233 13.65 -7.87 -0.97
C ALA A 233 13.62 -6.34 -0.94
N LEU A 234 12.87 -5.75 0.00
CA LEU A 234 12.79 -4.31 0.20
C LEU A 234 14.09 -3.71 0.76
N ASP A 235 14.84 -4.46 1.57
CA ASP A 235 16.16 -4.04 2.03
C ASP A 235 17.16 -3.97 0.87
N ARG A 236 17.18 -4.98 -0.01
CA ARG A 236 18.02 -4.96 -1.22
C ARG A 236 17.67 -3.79 -2.14
N MET A 237 16.38 -3.47 -2.30
CA MET A 237 15.94 -2.31 -3.08
C MET A 237 16.43 -0.97 -2.52
N GLN A 238 16.79 -0.90 -1.23
CA GLN A 238 17.41 0.27 -0.60
C GLN A 238 18.94 0.25 -0.69
N GLY A 239 19.55 -0.76 -1.31
CA GLY A 239 21.00 -0.97 -1.34
C GLY A 239 21.58 -1.52 -0.04
N ARG A 240 20.77 -2.24 0.77
CA ARG A 240 21.18 -2.89 2.02
C ARG A 240 21.22 -4.40 1.89
#